data_AF-A0AAE0BKD6-F1
#
_entry.id   AF-A0AAE0BKD6-F1
#
_cell.length_a   1.000
_cell.length_b   1.000
_cell.length_c   1.000
_cell.angle_alpha   90.00
_cell.angle_beta   90.00
_cell.angle_gamma   90.00
#
_symmetry.space_group_name_H-M   'P 1'
#
loop_
_entity.id
_entity.type
_entity.pdbx_description
1 polymer ?
#
loop_
_entity_poly.entity_id
_entity_poly.type
_entity_poly.pdbx_seq_one_letter_code
_entity_poly.pdbx_strand_id
1 'polypeptide(L)'
;MAICSLFTVALTLFSNQTSQAQSEEKRAADLKKQERENIMQKRRDYFQTYSEPLLDSANELQQRLFKLASADNGGKPYLASSGEDPKEGAMYTAYCFCRFLGFWQILARESPSMDFGKPIEDRLLNNLLSKLCTILSSSSYELRKQHLKPYTTFMSDETDTPRRGAGDAFVIHKYSLQNIGDLMRRRRWDGYVGEFGKPSSHGSASGDAVLSFADFKLMLQGRGFSKGVRQVFAPLIVAVNNLPACRDSILQAEAGEFQSGWARLALFQSALIDLICLLDSWNKRVLAAHRVRLYIGNINNAPMPAVIQSVYNSSFDLSSERASSSKLVRGCHIGSRPSTQLFTRFQGYRLCEEAGLGKDVVTVFVKRPASGGRNTDCPFSQKVLISLEENRIPYVTSDIDLHRKPWWYLQLNPAGKVPAVYHKGILIDDSQTAVSYFDGCAREREQMNEAWFGPKKNHEVALQFSRLLKAPAAERSHCKQNLIACLLSLEDELRSTGPFFGGKKVSSIDIRLFTQILQVKIAGPPLASLQMPTECVSIEEWMSRMCSRQSVKATMPEAQDIIDGWGPLKQQQTI
;
A
#
# COMPACT_ATOMS: atom_id res chain seq x y z
N MET A 1 7.92 76.00 4.33
CA MET A 1 8.31 75.21 3.13
C MET A 1 9.36 74.14 3.43
N ALA A 2 10.45 74.44 4.14
CA ALA A 2 11.55 73.48 4.41
C ALA A 2 11.15 72.20 5.20
N ILE A 3 10.16 72.29 6.11
CA ILE A 3 9.70 71.13 6.91
C ILE A 3 8.87 70.16 6.06
N CYS A 4 8.00 70.66 5.18
CA CYS A 4 7.22 69.83 4.25
C CYS A 4 8.12 69.09 3.25
N SER A 5 9.18 69.72 2.76
CA SER A 5 10.13 69.07 1.85
C SER A 5 10.91 67.95 2.54
N LEU A 6 11.33 68.14 3.80
CA LEU A 6 12.01 67.10 4.58
C LEU A 6 11.10 65.90 4.88
N PHE A 7 9.82 66.15 5.19
CA PHE A 7 8.84 65.08 5.43
C PHE A 7 8.54 64.27 4.16
N THR A 8 8.45 64.94 3.01
CA THR A 8 8.24 64.29 1.72
C THR A 8 9.44 63.41 1.34
N VAL A 9 10.66 63.89 1.55
CA VAL A 9 11.89 63.10 1.33
C VAL A 9 11.94 61.89 2.26
N ALA A 10 11.60 62.05 3.54
CA ALA A 10 11.57 60.95 4.50
C ALA A 10 10.53 59.87 4.14
N LEU A 11 9.32 60.27 3.74
CA LEU A 11 8.29 59.33 3.26
C LEU A 11 8.71 58.60 2.00
N THR A 12 9.38 59.29 1.06
CA THR A 12 9.86 58.68 -0.18
C THR A 12 10.98 57.68 0.09
N LEU A 13 11.91 57.99 1.00
CA LEU A 13 12.97 57.06 1.42
C LEU A 13 12.39 55.83 2.13
N PHE A 14 11.42 56.03 3.03
CA PHE A 14 10.76 54.92 3.73
C PHE A 14 9.94 54.04 2.77
N SER A 15 9.23 54.64 1.82
CA SER A 15 8.51 53.93 0.76
C SER A 15 9.47 53.15 -0.15
N ASN A 16 10.63 53.71 -0.49
CA ASN A 16 11.63 53.02 -1.31
C ASN A 16 12.29 51.87 -0.54
N GLN A 17 12.59 52.03 0.76
CA GLN A 17 13.15 50.96 1.58
C GLN A 17 12.17 49.79 1.78
N THR A 18 10.89 50.09 2.04
CA THR A 18 9.85 49.06 2.15
C THR A 18 9.60 48.34 0.82
N SER A 19 9.60 49.07 -0.29
CA SER A 19 9.53 48.50 -1.65
C SER A 19 10.72 47.61 -1.99
N GLN A 20 11.94 48.02 -1.63
CA GLN A 20 13.15 47.20 -1.79
C GLN A 20 13.10 45.93 -0.94
N ALA A 21 12.71 46.01 0.33
CA ALA A 21 12.57 44.85 1.21
C ALA A 21 11.54 43.84 0.67
N GLN A 22 10.38 44.31 0.20
CA GLN A 22 9.36 43.45 -0.43
C GLN A 22 9.86 42.80 -1.73
N SER A 23 10.65 43.52 -2.53
CA SER A 23 11.26 43.00 -3.77
C SER A 23 12.30 41.91 -3.48
N GLU A 24 13.14 42.11 -2.47
CA GLU A 24 14.14 41.12 -2.04
C GLU A 24 13.49 39.87 -1.44
N GLU A 25 12.45 40.03 -0.61
CA GLU A 25 11.67 38.92 -0.05
C GLU A 25 11.01 38.10 -1.17
N LYS A 26 10.41 38.77 -2.16
CA LYS A 26 9.84 38.11 -3.33
C LYS A 26 10.89 37.36 -4.14
N ARG A 27 12.06 37.96 -4.38
CA ARG A 27 13.18 37.32 -5.09
C ARG A 27 13.72 36.09 -4.35
N ALA A 28 13.80 36.16 -3.02
CA ALA A 28 14.20 35.04 -2.19
C ALA A 28 13.15 33.91 -2.20
N ALA A 29 11.85 34.26 -2.22
CA ALA A 29 10.77 33.29 -2.38
C ALA A 29 10.80 32.62 -3.77
N ASP A 30 11.04 33.38 -4.84
CA ASP A 30 11.14 32.88 -6.20
C ASP A 30 12.36 31.95 -6.39
N LEU A 31 13.52 32.29 -5.81
CA LEU A 31 14.70 31.42 -5.81
C LEU A 31 14.44 30.09 -5.08
N LYS A 32 13.82 30.15 -3.89
CA LYS A 32 13.42 28.93 -3.15
C LYS A 32 12.43 28.09 -3.94
N LYS A 33 11.50 28.73 -4.65
CA LYS A 33 10.54 28.04 -5.53
C LYS A 33 11.24 27.34 -6.69
N GLN A 34 12.17 28.02 -7.36
CA GLN A 34 12.94 27.47 -8.47
C GLN A 34 13.84 26.31 -8.01
N GLU A 35 14.46 26.41 -6.84
CA GLU A 35 15.24 25.32 -6.25
C GLU A 35 14.38 24.09 -5.95
N ARG A 36 13.18 24.29 -5.38
CA ARG A 36 12.20 23.20 -5.16
C ARG A 36 11.80 22.54 -6.47
N GLU A 37 11.48 23.31 -7.51
CA GLU A 37 11.12 22.80 -8.83
C GLU A 37 12.27 21.99 -9.46
N ASN A 38 13.51 22.47 -9.35
CA ASN A 38 14.69 21.75 -9.83
C ASN A 38 14.90 20.43 -9.08
N ILE A 39 14.71 20.40 -7.76
CA ILE A 39 14.78 19.17 -6.95
C ILE A 39 13.69 18.20 -7.37
N MET A 40 12.45 18.67 -7.53
CA MET A 40 11.33 17.85 -7.99
C MET A 40 11.57 17.27 -9.38
N GLN A 41 12.11 18.07 -10.32
CA GLN A 41 12.41 17.59 -11.66
C GLN A 41 13.49 16.49 -11.63
N LYS A 42 14.58 16.71 -10.89
CA LYS A 42 15.62 15.68 -10.70
C LYS A 42 15.05 14.38 -10.13
N ARG A 43 14.11 14.47 -9.19
CA ARG A 43 13.43 13.29 -8.62
C ARG A 43 12.57 12.56 -9.66
N ARG A 44 11.85 13.30 -10.51
CA ARG A 44 11.08 12.71 -11.62
C ARG A 44 11.97 11.98 -12.61
N ASP A 45 13.08 12.59 -13.00
CA ASP A 45 14.06 11.97 -13.91
C ASP A 45 14.66 10.71 -13.27
N TYR A 46 14.99 10.78 -11.98
CA TYR A 46 15.49 9.65 -11.20
C TYR A 46 14.48 8.49 -11.20
N PHE A 47 13.21 8.80 -10.95
CA PHE A 47 12.17 7.79 -10.95
C PHE A 47 11.92 7.14 -12.31
N GLN A 48 11.87 7.94 -13.37
CA GLN A 48 11.74 7.42 -14.73
C GLN A 48 12.88 6.46 -15.06
N THR A 49 14.09 6.77 -14.58
CA THR A 49 15.28 5.93 -14.76
C THR A 49 15.16 4.56 -14.07
N TYR A 50 14.56 4.49 -12.87
CA TYR A 50 14.57 3.26 -12.05
C TYR A 50 13.23 2.53 -11.92
N SER A 51 12.12 3.13 -12.36
CA SER A 51 10.79 2.51 -12.32
C SER A 51 10.65 1.33 -13.29
N GLU A 52 11.17 1.43 -14.52
CA GLU A 52 11.14 0.32 -15.48
C GLU A 52 12.02 -0.86 -15.02
N PRO A 53 13.29 -0.66 -14.61
CA PRO A 53 14.10 -1.76 -14.10
C PRO A 53 13.53 -2.41 -12.83
N LEU A 54 12.87 -1.65 -11.96
CA LEU A 54 12.15 -2.21 -10.82
C LEU A 54 10.96 -3.07 -11.28
N LEU A 55 10.17 -2.59 -12.24
CA LEU A 55 9.06 -3.35 -12.82
C LEU A 55 9.55 -4.69 -13.42
N ASP A 56 10.58 -4.63 -14.24
CA ASP A 56 11.13 -5.81 -14.92
C ASP A 56 11.66 -6.83 -13.90
N SER A 57 12.44 -6.37 -12.91
CA SER A 57 13.00 -7.24 -11.88
C SER A 57 11.92 -7.80 -10.93
N ALA A 58 10.88 -7.03 -10.61
CA ALA A 58 9.74 -7.50 -9.82
C ALA A 58 8.93 -8.57 -10.57
N ASN A 59 8.64 -8.35 -11.86
CA ASN A 59 7.94 -9.29 -12.73
C ASN A 59 8.73 -10.59 -12.93
N GLU A 60 10.03 -10.50 -13.18
CA GLU A 60 10.88 -11.67 -13.31
C GLU A 60 10.91 -12.50 -12.02
N LEU A 61 11.08 -11.83 -10.88
CA LEU A 61 11.08 -12.46 -9.57
C LEU A 61 9.73 -13.11 -9.25
N GLN A 62 8.63 -12.40 -9.48
CA GLN A 62 7.27 -12.89 -9.23
C GLN A 62 6.95 -14.13 -10.06
N GLN A 63 7.29 -14.15 -11.36
CA GLN A 63 7.11 -15.33 -12.20
C GLN A 63 7.98 -16.50 -11.74
N ARG A 64 9.22 -16.24 -11.31
CA ARG A 64 10.13 -17.26 -10.78
C ARG A 64 9.53 -17.91 -9.52
N LEU A 65 9.06 -17.09 -8.58
CA LEU A 65 8.42 -17.55 -7.36
C LEU A 65 7.14 -18.33 -7.64
N PHE A 66 6.32 -17.84 -8.58
CA PHE A 66 5.11 -18.52 -9.00
C PHE A 66 5.41 -19.92 -9.54
N LYS A 67 6.35 -20.05 -10.47
CA LYS A 67 6.75 -21.34 -11.08
C LYS A 67 7.32 -22.32 -10.06
N LEU A 68 8.12 -21.84 -9.09
CA LEU A 68 8.65 -22.68 -8.02
C LEU A 68 7.53 -23.25 -7.14
N ALA A 69 6.47 -22.46 -6.93
CA ALA A 69 5.33 -22.81 -6.11
C ALA A 69 4.29 -23.68 -6.82
N SER A 70 3.99 -23.39 -8.10
CA SER A 70 2.84 -23.96 -8.84
C SER A 70 3.10 -25.34 -9.45
N ALA A 71 4.33 -25.84 -9.41
CA ALA A 71 4.70 -27.22 -9.78
C ALA A 71 4.33 -27.70 -11.20
N ASP A 72 4.05 -26.80 -12.16
CA ASP A 72 3.58 -27.21 -13.50
C ASP A 72 4.68 -27.61 -14.49
N ASN A 73 5.91 -27.87 -14.03
CA ASN A 73 6.99 -28.44 -14.84
C ASN A 73 8.10 -29.04 -13.96
N GLY A 74 7.82 -30.17 -13.28
CA GLY A 74 8.86 -31.10 -12.81
C GLY A 74 10.13 -30.47 -12.19
N GLY A 75 9.98 -29.44 -11.36
CA GLY A 75 11.11 -28.78 -10.68
C GLY A 75 12.17 -28.15 -11.59
N LYS A 76 11.93 -27.95 -12.89
CA LYS A 76 12.92 -27.34 -13.79
C LYS A 76 12.71 -25.83 -13.88
N PRO A 77 13.61 -25.00 -13.32
CA PRO A 77 13.53 -23.56 -13.46
C PRO A 77 13.58 -23.15 -14.93
N TYR A 78 12.94 -22.04 -15.30
CA TYR A 78 12.76 -21.57 -16.70
C TYR A 78 14.04 -21.18 -17.46
N LEU A 79 15.21 -21.56 -16.96
CA LEU A 79 16.50 -21.54 -17.67
C LEU A 79 17.08 -22.95 -17.90
N ALA A 80 16.44 -23.99 -17.39
CA ALA A 80 16.77 -25.38 -17.69
C ALA A 80 16.24 -25.77 -19.08
N SER A 81 16.56 -24.98 -20.10
CA SER A 81 16.87 -25.59 -21.39
C SER A 81 17.98 -26.59 -21.14
N SER A 82 17.67 -27.89 -21.20
CA SER A 82 18.63 -28.99 -21.32
C SER A 82 19.80 -29.00 -20.31
N GLY A 83 19.61 -29.59 -19.13
CA GLY A 83 20.71 -30.28 -18.42
C GLY A 83 21.55 -29.49 -17.40
N GLU A 84 21.18 -28.27 -17.00
CA GLU A 84 21.93 -27.53 -15.96
C GLU A 84 21.59 -27.96 -14.51
N ASP A 85 22.60 -27.88 -13.64
CA ASP A 85 22.60 -28.28 -12.21
C ASP A 85 21.49 -27.58 -11.40
N PRO A 86 20.68 -28.28 -10.59
CA PRO A 86 19.72 -27.68 -9.66
C PRO A 86 20.26 -26.53 -8.80
N LYS A 87 21.57 -26.56 -8.46
CA LYS A 87 22.25 -25.46 -7.74
C LYS A 87 22.27 -24.16 -8.54
N GLU A 88 22.37 -24.23 -9.86
CA GLU A 88 22.34 -23.08 -10.77
C GLU A 88 20.96 -22.42 -10.79
N GLY A 89 19.91 -23.24 -10.75
CA GLY A 89 18.53 -22.79 -10.63
C GLY A 89 18.26 -21.95 -9.38
N ALA A 90 18.76 -22.38 -8.22
CA ALA A 90 18.61 -21.64 -6.97
C ALA A 90 19.50 -20.39 -6.92
N MET A 91 20.72 -20.46 -7.46
CA MET A 91 21.59 -19.28 -7.62
C MET A 91 20.92 -18.19 -8.47
N TYR A 92 20.25 -18.58 -9.55
CA TYR A 92 19.51 -17.63 -10.39
C TYR A 92 18.30 -17.02 -9.66
N THR A 93 17.55 -17.80 -8.89
CA THR A 93 16.45 -17.25 -8.08
C THR A 93 16.97 -16.26 -7.04
N ALA A 94 18.09 -16.57 -6.37
CA ALA A 94 18.75 -15.64 -5.46
C ALA A 94 19.23 -14.38 -6.19
N TYR A 95 19.73 -14.52 -7.42
CA TYR A 95 20.09 -13.40 -8.28
C TYR A 95 18.90 -12.48 -8.57
N CYS A 96 17.74 -13.01 -8.99
CA CYS A 96 16.53 -12.23 -9.23
C CYS A 96 16.10 -11.46 -7.97
N PHE A 97 16.18 -12.09 -6.80
CA PHE A 97 15.93 -11.43 -5.52
C PHE A 97 16.87 -10.26 -5.27
N CYS A 98 18.18 -10.47 -5.43
CA CYS A 98 19.18 -9.41 -5.25
C CYS A 98 18.95 -8.26 -6.23
N ARG A 99 18.63 -8.56 -7.50
CA ARG A 99 18.36 -7.56 -8.54
C ARG A 99 17.15 -6.71 -8.17
N PHE A 100 16.06 -7.34 -7.76
CA PHE A 100 14.89 -6.65 -7.24
C PHE A 100 15.25 -5.76 -6.03
N LEU A 101 15.98 -6.29 -5.04
CA LEU A 101 16.40 -5.53 -3.86
C LEU A 101 17.28 -4.34 -4.20
N GLY A 102 18.14 -4.46 -5.22
CA GLY A 102 18.96 -3.36 -5.74
C GLY A 102 18.10 -2.17 -6.18
N PHE A 103 17.15 -2.41 -7.08
CA PHE A 103 16.25 -1.36 -7.57
C PHE A 103 15.23 -0.89 -6.52
N TRP A 104 14.73 -1.81 -5.69
CA TRP A 104 13.84 -1.49 -4.59
C TRP A 104 14.51 -0.53 -3.60
N GLN A 105 15.77 -0.80 -3.22
CA GLN A 105 16.52 0.02 -2.26
C GLN A 105 16.79 1.44 -2.80
N ILE A 106 16.90 1.60 -4.12
CA ILE A 106 17.04 2.91 -4.79
C ILE A 106 15.81 3.76 -4.53
N LEU A 107 14.63 3.24 -4.88
CA LEU A 107 13.39 4.01 -4.73
C LEU A 107 12.94 4.12 -3.27
N ALA A 108 13.18 3.10 -2.45
CA ALA A 108 12.82 3.11 -1.03
C ALA A 108 13.61 4.13 -0.19
N ARG A 109 14.83 4.54 -0.62
CA ARG A 109 15.60 5.60 0.06
C ARG A 109 15.02 6.98 -0.23
N GLU A 110 14.67 7.23 -1.48
CA GLU A 110 14.11 8.52 -1.91
C GLU A 110 12.62 8.66 -1.56
N SER A 111 11.95 7.54 -1.31
CA SER A 111 10.52 7.36 -0.99
C SER A 111 9.90 8.41 -0.07
N PRO A 112 10.49 8.75 1.10
CA PRO A 112 9.91 9.75 2.00
C PRO A 112 9.81 11.16 1.41
N SER A 113 10.52 11.40 0.30
CA SER A 113 10.57 12.67 -0.41
C SER A 113 10.04 12.57 -1.85
N MET A 114 9.44 11.43 -2.23
CA MET A 114 8.86 11.22 -3.55
C MET A 114 7.60 12.08 -3.71
N ASP A 115 7.70 13.02 -4.64
CA ASP A 115 6.59 13.79 -5.21
C ASP A 115 6.86 13.88 -6.72
N PHE A 116 6.29 12.96 -7.47
CA PHE A 116 6.44 12.88 -8.92
C PHE A 116 5.36 13.68 -9.65
N GLY A 117 4.63 14.54 -8.94
CA GLY A 117 3.43 15.18 -9.45
C GLY A 117 2.22 14.25 -9.54
N LYS A 118 2.29 13.08 -8.88
CA LYS A 118 1.22 12.09 -8.77
C LYS A 118 1.03 11.66 -7.30
N PRO A 119 0.50 12.56 -6.44
CA PRO A 119 0.56 12.37 -4.98
C PRO A 119 -0.13 11.10 -4.48
N ILE A 120 -1.14 10.62 -5.20
CA ILE A 120 -1.86 9.39 -4.87
C ILE A 120 -0.97 8.19 -5.16
N GLU A 121 -0.45 8.10 -6.38
CA GLU A 121 0.35 6.96 -6.79
C GLU A 121 1.71 6.92 -6.07
N ASP A 122 2.26 8.08 -5.71
CA ASP A 122 3.46 8.19 -4.86
C ASP A 122 3.20 7.58 -3.48
N ARG A 123 2.03 7.87 -2.90
CA ARG A 123 1.61 7.27 -1.62
C ARG A 123 1.39 5.76 -1.74
N LEU A 124 0.76 5.30 -2.82
CA LEU A 124 0.58 3.87 -3.09
C LEU A 124 1.92 3.16 -3.21
N LEU A 125 2.86 3.73 -3.96
CA LEU A 125 4.20 3.18 -4.11
C LEU A 125 4.91 3.10 -2.75
N ASN A 126 4.89 4.18 -1.97
CA ASN A 126 5.49 4.21 -0.62
C ASN A 126 4.91 3.12 0.29
N ASN A 127 3.59 2.96 0.30
CA ASN A 127 2.91 1.93 1.07
C ASN A 127 3.34 0.52 0.63
N LEU A 128 3.42 0.27 -0.68
CA LEU A 128 3.84 -1.03 -1.23
C LEU A 128 5.30 -1.35 -0.93
N LEU A 129 6.21 -0.38 -1.10
CA LEU A 129 7.64 -0.56 -0.76
C LEU A 129 7.81 -0.87 0.74
N SER A 130 7.06 -0.19 1.60
CA SER A 130 7.06 -0.44 3.06
C SER A 130 6.47 -1.81 3.41
N LYS A 131 5.37 -2.20 2.76
CA LYS A 131 4.73 -3.53 2.92
C LYS A 131 5.70 -4.65 2.55
N LEU A 132 6.40 -4.53 1.42
CA LEU A 132 7.41 -5.50 0.97
C LEU A 132 8.56 -5.64 1.99
N CYS A 133 9.07 -4.51 2.51
CA CYS A 133 10.09 -4.52 3.57
C CYS A 133 9.62 -5.24 4.83
N THR A 134 8.38 -4.97 5.26
CA THR A 134 7.77 -5.58 6.45
C THR A 134 7.63 -7.09 6.26
N ILE A 135 7.15 -7.54 5.08
CA ILE A 135 7.00 -8.98 4.79
C ILE A 135 8.35 -9.72 4.85
N LEU A 136 9.42 -9.12 4.32
CA LEU A 136 10.74 -9.77 4.28
C LEU A 136 11.46 -9.74 5.63
N SER A 137 11.29 -8.68 6.41
CA SER A 137 12.09 -8.44 7.63
C SER A 137 11.41 -8.79 8.95
N SER A 138 10.09 -8.84 9.00
CA SER A 138 9.37 -9.19 10.23
C SER A 138 9.69 -10.62 10.68
N SER A 139 9.76 -10.83 11.99
CA SER A 139 9.80 -12.18 12.54
C SER A 139 8.51 -12.91 12.14
N SER A 140 8.57 -14.23 12.10
CA SER A 140 7.38 -14.99 11.74
C SER A 140 6.30 -14.92 12.81
N TYR A 141 6.67 -14.67 14.07
CA TYR A 141 5.72 -14.30 15.11
C TYR A 141 5.04 -12.97 14.80
N GLU A 142 5.79 -11.94 14.37
CA GLU A 142 5.19 -10.64 14.02
C GLU A 142 4.30 -10.72 12.78
N LEU A 143 4.72 -11.46 11.74
CA LEU A 143 3.84 -11.75 10.60
C LEU A 143 2.63 -12.54 11.06
N ARG A 144 2.82 -13.61 11.84
CA ARG A 144 1.72 -14.38 12.42
C ARG A 144 0.83 -13.51 13.29
N LYS A 145 1.31 -12.54 14.05
CA LYS A 145 0.48 -11.61 14.83
C LYS A 145 -0.32 -10.66 13.93
N GLN A 146 0.22 -10.32 12.75
CA GLN A 146 -0.50 -9.58 11.72
C GLN A 146 -1.58 -10.48 11.06
N HIS A 147 -1.26 -11.72 10.71
CA HIS A 147 -2.18 -12.72 10.14
C HIS A 147 -3.22 -13.27 11.12
N LEU A 148 -2.79 -13.50 12.35
CA LEU A 148 -3.48 -14.14 13.46
C LEU A 148 -4.10 -13.10 14.41
N LYS A 149 -4.73 -12.08 13.87
CA LYS A 149 -5.89 -11.49 14.58
C LYS A 149 -7.22 -12.20 14.21
N PRO A 150 -7.37 -13.54 14.04
CA PRO A 150 -8.61 -14.08 13.53
C PRO A 150 -9.48 -14.63 14.66
N TYR A 151 -9.05 -14.63 15.94
CA TYR A 151 -9.76 -15.39 17.00
C TYR A 151 -9.70 -14.85 18.44
N THR A 152 -8.91 -13.83 18.79
CA THR A 152 -8.85 -13.38 20.20
C THR A 152 -9.40 -11.97 20.39
N THR A 153 -10.69 -11.91 20.70
CA THR A 153 -11.18 -10.97 21.71
C THR A 153 -10.85 -11.60 23.04
N PHE A 154 -9.92 -11.00 23.79
CA PHE A 154 -9.53 -11.37 25.16
C PHE A 154 -8.86 -12.74 25.40
N MET A 155 -8.05 -12.73 26.46
CA MET A 155 -7.34 -13.83 27.13
C MET A 155 -5.92 -14.13 26.65
N SER A 156 -5.02 -13.87 27.59
CA SER A 156 -3.68 -14.41 27.78
C SER A 156 -3.62 -15.91 27.52
N ASP A 157 -2.65 -16.33 26.72
CA ASP A 157 -1.76 -17.42 27.13
C ASP A 157 -0.39 -17.23 26.48
N GLU A 158 0.64 -17.07 27.32
CA GLU A 158 2.05 -16.91 26.94
C GLU A 158 2.71 -18.24 26.54
N THR A 159 1.94 -19.24 26.10
CA THR A 159 2.41 -20.63 25.98
C THR A 159 2.44 -21.21 24.57
N ASP A 160 2.35 -20.38 23.52
CA ASP A 160 2.57 -20.88 22.15
C ASP A 160 4.07 -20.90 21.82
N THR A 161 4.77 -21.90 22.39
CA THR A 161 6.17 -22.17 22.03
C THR A 161 6.25 -22.58 20.55
N PRO A 162 7.14 -21.96 19.75
CA PRO A 162 7.29 -22.32 18.35
C PRO A 162 7.70 -23.80 18.26
N ARG A 163 6.86 -24.64 17.61
CA ARG A 163 7.25 -26.01 17.27
C ARG A 163 8.56 -25.96 16.47
N ARG A 164 9.67 -26.35 17.10
CA ARG A 164 10.97 -26.52 16.44
C ARG A 164 10.83 -27.60 15.39
N GLY A 165 10.83 -27.23 14.10
CA GLY A 165 10.88 -28.22 13.02
C GLY A 165 10.53 -27.69 11.64
N ALA A 166 9.48 -26.87 11.51
CA ALA A 166 9.13 -26.22 10.25
C ALA A 166 9.83 -24.86 10.19
N GLY A 167 11.06 -24.82 9.66
CA GLY A 167 11.77 -23.55 9.47
C GLY A 167 10.96 -22.59 8.62
N ASP A 168 10.70 -21.38 9.11
CA ASP A 168 10.06 -20.35 8.31
C ASP A 168 10.95 -19.98 7.12
N ALA A 169 10.48 -20.25 5.92
CA ALA A 169 11.17 -19.83 4.73
C ALA A 169 11.27 -18.30 4.69
N PHE A 170 12.41 -17.79 4.23
CA PHE A 170 12.49 -16.44 3.67
C PHE A 170 12.50 -15.25 4.65
N VAL A 171 12.97 -15.41 5.90
CA VAL A 171 13.25 -14.27 6.79
C VAL A 171 14.60 -13.65 6.42
N ILE A 172 14.62 -12.36 6.08
CA ILE A 172 15.86 -11.62 5.79
C ILE A 172 15.94 -10.41 6.70
N HIS A 173 16.99 -10.33 7.49
CA HIS A 173 17.18 -9.20 8.40
C HIS A 173 17.23 -7.86 7.64
N LYS A 174 16.64 -6.81 8.21
CA LYS A 174 16.55 -5.48 7.57
C LYS A 174 17.92 -4.93 7.12
N TYR A 175 18.95 -5.08 7.95
CA TYR A 175 20.32 -4.71 7.58
C TYR A 175 20.86 -5.51 6.40
N SER A 176 20.53 -6.79 6.29
CA SER A 176 20.94 -7.62 5.16
C SER A 176 20.26 -7.17 3.87
N LEU A 177 18.97 -6.80 3.91
CA LEU A 177 18.27 -6.24 2.75
C LEU A 177 18.96 -4.96 2.24
N GLN A 178 19.32 -4.05 3.16
CA GLN A 178 20.03 -2.81 2.82
C GLN A 178 21.41 -3.07 2.23
N ASN A 179 22.20 -3.96 2.86
CA ASN A 179 23.54 -4.29 2.40
C ASN A 179 23.53 -4.99 1.04
N ILE A 180 22.59 -5.91 0.81
CA ILE A 180 22.38 -6.56 -0.49
C ILE A 180 22.04 -5.51 -1.54
N GLY A 181 21.07 -4.64 -1.26
CA GLY A 181 20.68 -3.57 -2.16
C GLY A 181 21.84 -2.61 -2.47
N ASP A 182 22.64 -2.25 -1.48
CA ASP A 182 23.81 -1.39 -1.67
C ASP A 182 24.91 -2.04 -2.49
N LEU A 183 25.20 -3.32 -2.24
CA LEU A 183 26.20 -4.06 -3.02
C LEU A 183 25.75 -4.23 -4.47
N MET A 184 24.47 -4.53 -4.72
CA MET A 184 23.94 -4.70 -6.09
C MET A 184 24.04 -3.44 -6.95
N ARG A 185 24.32 -2.27 -6.35
CA ARG A 185 24.46 -0.97 -7.04
C ARG A 185 25.91 -0.56 -7.32
N ARG A 186 26.90 -1.26 -6.76
CA ARG A 186 28.31 -0.86 -6.93
C ARG A 186 28.83 -1.35 -8.27
N ARG A 187 29.72 -0.57 -8.92
CA ARG A 187 30.49 -1.03 -10.09
C ARG A 187 31.64 -1.98 -9.72
N ARG A 188 32.10 -1.94 -8.47
CA ARG A 188 33.16 -2.79 -7.90
C ARG A 188 32.79 -3.22 -6.49
N TRP A 189 33.04 -4.49 -6.18
CA TRP A 189 32.64 -5.15 -4.93
C TRP A 189 33.84 -5.44 -4.01
N ASP A 190 34.93 -4.71 -4.19
CA ASP A 190 36.24 -4.89 -3.52
C ASP A 190 36.37 -4.12 -2.20
N GLY A 191 35.31 -3.45 -1.74
CA GLY A 191 35.27 -2.78 -0.43
C GLY A 191 35.43 -1.27 -0.46
N TYR A 192 35.78 -0.66 -1.60
CA TYR A 192 35.76 0.80 -1.74
C TYR A 192 34.35 1.31 -2.07
N VAL A 193 33.83 2.20 -1.23
CA VAL A 193 32.54 2.88 -1.44
C VAL A 193 32.79 4.07 -2.35
N GLY A 194 32.63 3.87 -3.66
CA GLY A 194 32.46 5.00 -4.58
C GLY A 194 31.02 5.48 -4.51
N GLU A 195 30.79 6.72 -4.06
CA GLU A 195 29.55 7.42 -4.37
C GLU A 195 29.42 7.59 -5.90
N PHE A 196 28.18 7.75 -6.38
CA PHE A 196 27.88 7.99 -7.80
C PHE A 196 28.69 9.18 -8.33
N GLY A 197 29.75 8.90 -9.10
CA GLY A 197 30.66 9.90 -9.67
C GLY A 197 30.41 10.12 -11.16
N LYS A 198 30.43 11.40 -11.56
CA LYS A 198 30.30 11.94 -12.93
C LYS A 198 31.23 11.26 -13.97
N PRO A 199 30.85 11.28 -15.27
CA PRO A 199 31.57 10.57 -16.32
C PRO A 199 32.98 11.14 -16.53
N SER A 200 33.99 10.26 -16.62
CA SER A 200 35.32 10.63 -17.10
C SER A 200 35.46 10.31 -18.59
N SER A 201 36.24 11.13 -19.26
CA SER A 201 36.30 11.36 -20.70
C SER A 201 36.98 10.25 -21.53
N HIS A 202 37.24 9.05 -20.99
CA HIS A 202 38.00 8.03 -21.70
C HIS A 202 37.18 6.74 -21.86
N GLY A 203 36.80 6.51 -23.12
CA GLY A 203 35.74 5.64 -23.62
C GLY A 203 35.66 4.19 -23.15
N SER A 204 34.41 3.72 -23.19
CA SER A 204 33.90 2.33 -23.17
C SER A 204 33.57 1.70 -21.80
N ALA A 205 32.51 2.19 -21.18
CA ALA A 205 31.33 1.39 -20.82
C ALA A 205 30.22 2.35 -20.35
N SER A 206 29.06 2.29 -21.01
CA SER A 206 27.82 2.93 -20.61
C SER A 206 27.48 2.63 -19.14
N GLY A 207 26.77 3.56 -18.49
CA GLY A 207 26.49 3.55 -17.05
C GLY A 207 25.74 2.33 -16.49
N ASP A 208 25.67 2.31 -15.16
CA ASP A 208 24.58 1.68 -14.41
C ASP A 208 24.44 0.14 -14.47
N ALA A 209 25.51 -0.61 -14.18
CA ALA A 209 25.41 -2.06 -14.08
C ALA A 209 24.97 -2.53 -12.68
N VAL A 210 23.77 -3.09 -12.59
CA VAL A 210 23.47 -4.13 -11.58
C VAL A 210 24.30 -5.37 -11.93
N LEU A 211 24.82 -6.09 -10.92
CA LEU A 211 25.58 -7.35 -11.13
C LEU A 211 24.93 -8.19 -12.23
N SER A 212 25.72 -8.68 -13.18
CA SER A 212 25.23 -9.69 -14.13
C SER A 212 25.07 -11.03 -13.40
N PHE A 213 24.28 -11.95 -13.94
CA PHE A 213 24.20 -13.30 -13.37
C PHE A 213 25.57 -14.02 -13.40
N ALA A 214 26.37 -13.81 -14.44
CA ALA A 214 27.72 -14.37 -14.54
C ALA A 214 28.64 -13.86 -13.43
N ASP A 215 28.63 -12.55 -13.18
CA ASP A 215 29.43 -11.95 -12.10
C ASP A 215 28.92 -12.37 -10.72
N PHE A 216 27.60 -12.48 -10.55
CA PHE A 216 26.99 -13.00 -9.33
C PHE A 216 27.40 -14.44 -9.06
N LYS A 217 27.45 -15.29 -10.09
CA LYS A 217 27.93 -16.68 -9.99
C LYS A 217 29.40 -16.74 -9.56
N LEU A 218 30.27 -15.94 -10.20
CA LEU A 218 31.69 -15.85 -9.85
C LEU A 218 31.91 -15.36 -8.42
N MET A 219 31.12 -14.37 -7.98
CA MET A 219 31.12 -13.85 -6.61
C MET A 219 30.85 -14.96 -5.60
N LEU A 220 29.82 -15.78 -5.81
CA LEU A 220 29.49 -16.87 -4.89
C LEU A 220 30.53 -18.00 -4.89
N GLN A 221 31.10 -18.29 -6.06
CA GLN A 221 32.17 -19.27 -6.20
C GLN A 221 33.51 -18.80 -5.60
N GLY A 222 33.60 -17.55 -5.15
CA GLY A 222 34.77 -17.00 -4.46
C GLY A 222 35.92 -16.60 -5.37
N ARG A 223 35.69 -16.54 -6.69
CA ARG A 223 36.70 -16.12 -7.66
C ARG A 223 36.64 -14.59 -7.81
N GLY A 224 37.58 -13.87 -7.18
CA GLY A 224 37.73 -12.42 -7.35
C GLY A 224 36.93 -11.54 -6.39
N PHE A 225 36.29 -12.09 -5.36
CA PHE A 225 35.47 -11.32 -4.39
C PHE A 225 35.85 -11.62 -2.94
N SER A 226 35.74 -10.61 -2.06
CA SER A 226 36.10 -10.75 -0.65
C SER A 226 35.15 -11.71 0.10
N LYS A 227 35.67 -12.36 1.15
CA LYS A 227 34.88 -13.24 2.02
C LYS A 227 33.69 -12.50 2.65
N GLY A 228 33.86 -11.21 2.97
CA GLY A 228 32.81 -10.36 3.54
C GLY A 228 31.62 -10.15 2.60
N VAL A 229 31.87 -9.93 1.30
CA VAL A 229 30.78 -9.77 0.31
C VAL A 229 29.95 -11.04 0.19
N ARG A 230 30.59 -12.21 0.11
CA ARG A 230 29.88 -13.50 0.06
C ARG A 230 28.99 -13.74 1.28
N GLN A 231 29.44 -13.35 2.47
CA GLN A 231 28.66 -13.50 3.71
C GLN A 231 27.37 -12.66 3.72
N VAL A 232 27.33 -11.54 2.99
CA VAL A 232 26.11 -10.71 2.89
C VAL A 232 25.00 -11.43 2.11
N PHE A 233 25.36 -12.17 1.05
CA PHE A 233 24.40 -12.86 0.18
C PHE A 233 24.05 -14.29 0.63
N ALA A 234 24.91 -14.92 1.45
CA ALA A 234 24.73 -16.30 1.88
C ALA A 234 23.36 -16.60 2.56
N PRO A 235 22.82 -15.75 3.45
CA PRO A 235 21.52 -16.01 4.09
C PRO A 235 20.37 -16.12 3.08
N LEU A 236 20.38 -15.27 2.04
CA LEU A 236 19.36 -15.30 0.99
C LEU A 236 19.43 -16.59 0.17
N ILE A 237 20.64 -17.06 -0.15
CA ILE A 237 20.83 -18.30 -0.91
C ILE A 237 20.33 -19.51 -0.15
N VAL A 238 20.63 -19.58 1.17
CA VAL A 238 20.10 -20.62 2.04
C VAL A 238 18.56 -20.57 2.06
N ALA A 239 17.98 -19.37 2.19
CA ALA A 239 16.53 -19.21 2.17
C ALA A 239 15.90 -19.66 0.85
N VAL A 240 16.51 -19.34 -0.29
CA VAL A 240 16.05 -19.74 -1.63
C VAL A 240 16.19 -21.25 -1.84
N ASN A 241 17.30 -21.86 -1.39
CA ASN A 241 17.52 -23.31 -1.48
C ASN A 241 16.49 -24.13 -0.68
N ASN A 242 15.93 -23.55 0.39
CA ASN A 242 14.93 -24.22 1.21
C ASN A 242 13.51 -24.14 0.62
N LEU A 243 13.26 -23.32 -0.40
CA LEU A 243 11.93 -23.15 -0.98
C LEU A 243 11.28 -24.45 -1.49
N PRO A 244 11.98 -25.36 -2.19
CA PRO A 244 11.40 -26.63 -2.62
C PRO A 244 11.03 -27.54 -1.44
N ALA A 245 11.87 -27.63 -0.41
CA ALA A 245 11.59 -28.44 0.77
C ALA A 245 10.36 -27.91 1.53
N CYS A 246 10.22 -26.59 1.63
CA CYS A 246 9.04 -25.97 2.21
C CYS A 246 7.77 -26.25 1.40
N ARG A 247 7.85 -26.39 0.07
CA ARG A 247 6.71 -26.73 -0.80
C ARG A 247 6.20 -28.14 -0.51
N ASP A 248 7.12 -29.10 -0.46
CA ASP A 248 6.76 -30.52 -0.33
C ASP A 248 6.12 -30.82 1.03
N SER A 249 6.55 -30.12 2.09
CA SER A 249 5.92 -30.16 3.42
C SER A 249 4.45 -29.74 3.43
N ILE A 250 4.01 -28.91 2.48
CA ILE A 250 2.63 -28.40 2.40
C ILE A 250 1.72 -29.31 1.59
N LEU A 251 2.23 -29.89 0.50
CA LEU A 251 1.47 -30.91 -0.26
C LEU A 251 1.14 -32.13 0.60
N GLN A 252 1.90 -32.34 1.68
CA GLN A 252 1.73 -33.41 2.65
C GLN A 252 0.97 -32.98 3.92
N ALA A 253 0.65 -31.69 4.09
CA ALA A 253 -0.01 -31.17 5.28
C ALA A 253 -1.53 -31.42 5.24
N GLU A 254 -2.10 -31.86 6.36
CA GLU A 254 -3.54 -32.11 6.50
C GLU A 254 -4.35 -30.80 6.58
N ALA A 255 -5.65 -30.88 6.22
CA ALA A 255 -6.56 -29.74 6.13
C ALA A 255 -6.73 -29.04 7.50
N GLY A 256 -6.26 -27.80 7.60
CA GLY A 256 -6.46 -26.95 8.80
C GLY A 256 -5.19 -26.34 9.38
N GLU A 257 -4.00 -26.80 8.97
CA GLU A 257 -2.74 -26.20 9.39
C GLU A 257 -2.33 -25.08 8.42
N PHE A 258 -2.50 -23.82 8.84
CA PHE A 258 -1.91 -22.68 8.12
C PHE A 258 -0.39 -22.72 8.32
N GLN A 259 0.33 -23.55 7.55
CA GLN A 259 1.77 -23.73 7.71
C GLN A 259 2.50 -22.42 7.37
N SER A 260 3.15 -21.85 8.38
CA SER A 260 3.72 -20.49 8.34
C SER A 260 4.84 -20.29 7.33
N GLY A 261 5.44 -21.38 6.83
CA GLY A 261 6.58 -21.34 5.91
C GLY A 261 6.27 -20.70 4.55
N TRP A 262 5.09 -20.95 3.96
CA TRP A 262 4.73 -20.37 2.65
C TRP A 262 3.93 -19.09 2.72
N ALA A 263 3.27 -18.80 3.85
CA ALA A 263 2.49 -17.58 4.02
C ALA A 263 3.35 -16.36 3.60
N ARG A 264 4.56 -16.23 4.14
CA ARG A 264 5.50 -15.16 3.76
C ARG A 264 5.74 -15.07 2.26
N LEU A 265 5.92 -16.21 1.58
CA LEU A 265 6.19 -16.24 0.15
C LEU A 265 4.98 -15.82 -0.69
N ALA A 266 3.77 -16.33 -0.42
CA ALA A 266 2.60 -15.87 -1.16
C ALA A 266 2.27 -14.41 -0.88
N LEU A 267 2.52 -13.92 0.33
CA LEU A 267 2.32 -12.51 0.67
C LEU A 267 3.29 -11.61 -0.06
N PHE A 268 4.55 -12.02 -0.09
CA PHE A 268 5.58 -11.33 -0.84
C PHE A 268 5.25 -11.32 -2.33
N GLN A 269 4.85 -12.46 -2.89
CA GLN A 269 4.44 -12.60 -4.29
C GLN A 269 3.18 -11.75 -4.61
N SER A 270 2.21 -11.73 -3.71
CA SER A 270 1.00 -10.91 -3.80
C SER A 270 1.35 -9.41 -3.78
N ALA A 271 2.25 -8.99 -2.89
CA ALA A 271 2.73 -7.61 -2.84
C ALA A 271 3.59 -7.21 -4.05
N LEU A 272 4.36 -8.15 -4.64
CA LEU A 272 5.03 -7.94 -5.91
C LEU A 272 4.04 -7.71 -7.04
N ILE A 273 2.91 -8.43 -7.08
CA ILE A 273 1.86 -8.23 -8.08
C ILE A 273 1.18 -6.88 -7.91
N ASP A 274 0.90 -6.46 -6.67
CA ASP A 274 0.39 -5.10 -6.39
C ASP A 274 1.35 -4.05 -6.97
N LEU A 275 2.67 -4.22 -6.73
CA LEU A 275 3.71 -3.33 -7.24
C LEU A 275 3.77 -3.34 -8.78
N ILE A 276 3.75 -4.53 -9.40
CA ILE A 276 3.73 -4.68 -10.86
C ILE A 276 2.50 -3.98 -11.45
N CYS A 277 1.31 -4.15 -10.88
CA CYS A 277 0.10 -3.51 -11.39
C CYS A 277 0.19 -1.98 -11.29
N LEU A 278 0.77 -1.45 -10.21
CA LEU A 278 1.02 -0.02 -10.05
C LEU A 278 2.04 0.49 -11.08
N LEU A 279 3.22 -0.10 -11.16
CA LEU A 279 4.30 0.33 -12.06
C LEU A 279 3.95 0.14 -13.54
N ASP A 280 3.23 -0.93 -13.88
CA ASP A 280 2.83 -1.23 -15.25
C ASP A 280 1.69 -0.33 -15.74
N SER A 281 0.93 0.28 -14.83
CA SER A 281 -0.03 1.33 -15.21
C SER A 281 0.66 2.53 -15.89
N TRP A 282 1.96 2.71 -15.65
CA TRP A 282 2.76 3.77 -16.25
C TRP A 282 3.52 3.32 -17.51
N ASN A 283 3.97 2.06 -17.54
CA ASN A 283 4.90 1.57 -18.55
C ASN A 283 4.27 0.65 -19.60
N LYS A 284 3.16 -0.04 -19.27
CA LYS A 284 2.40 -0.97 -20.15
C LYS A 284 3.27 -2.03 -20.84
N ARG A 285 4.10 -2.74 -20.08
CA ARG A 285 5.04 -3.77 -20.55
C ARG A 285 4.68 -5.18 -20.09
N VAL A 286 3.95 -5.34 -18.99
CA VAL A 286 3.69 -6.65 -18.39
C VAL A 286 2.35 -7.22 -18.85
N LEU A 287 2.41 -8.40 -19.47
CA LEU A 287 1.22 -9.15 -19.89
C LEU A 287 0.31 -9.46 -18.70
N ALA A 288 -1.01 -9.33 -18.90
CA ALA A 288 -2.00 -9.67 -17.88
C ALA A 288 -1.87 -11.13 -17.39
N ALA A 289 -1.47 -12.04 -18.28
CA ALA A 289 -1.22 -13.46 -17.96
C ALA A 289 -0.11 -13.68 -16.92
N HIS A 290 0.78 -12.70 -16.68
CA HIS A 290 1.80 -12.80 -15.65
C HIS A 290 1.31 -12.36 -14.27
N ARG A 291 0.11 -11.78 -14.14
CA ARG A 291 -0.41 -11.19 -12.89
C ARG A 291 -1.18 -12.19 -12.03
N VAL A 292 -0.67 -13.41 -11.90
CA VAL A 292 -1.31 -14.53 -11.19
C VAL A 292 -0.85 -14.59 -9.74
N ARG A 293 -1.76 -14.50 -8.77
CA ARG A 293 -1.42 -14.60 -7.34
C ARG A 293 -1.30 -16.05 -6.89
N LEU A 294 -0.34 -16.31 -6.02
CA LEU A 294 -0.23 -17.60 -5.36
C LEU A 294 -1.41 -17.81 -4.42
N TYR A 295 -1.97 -19.01 -4.50
CA TYR A 295 -3.07 -19.48 -3.69
C TYR A 295 -2.57 -20.52 -2.68
N ILE A 296 -2.60 -20.18 -1.39
CA ILE A 296 -2.22 -21.09 -0.30
C ILE A 296 -3.50 -21.57 0.38
N GLY A 297 -4.11 -22.65 -0.11
CA GLY A 297 -5.09 -23.37 0.70
C GLY A 297 -6.10 -24.23 -0.05
N ASN A 298 -6.27 -25.47 0.41
CA ASN A 298 -7.53 -26.20 0.31
C ASN A 298 -8.17 -26.13 1.71
N ILE A 299 -9.06 -25.16 1.94
CA ILE A 299 -9.64 -24.90 3.26
C ILE A 299 -11.16 -24.78 3.13
N ASN A 300 -11.85 -25.78 3.65
CA ASN A 300 -13.30 -25.91 3.79
C ASN A 300 -14.08 -24.57 3.77
N ASN A 301 -14.91 -24.42 2.73
CA ASN A 301 -16.28 -23.87 2.74
C ASN A 301 -16.56 -22.44 3.22
N ALA A 302 -15.60 -21.51 3.29
CA ALA A 302 -15.98 -20.10 3.19
C ALA A 302 -16.16 -19.75 1.70
N PRO A 303 -17.39 -19.45 1.21
CA PRO A 303 -17.56 -19.05 -0.18
C PRO A 303 -16.73 -17.80 -0.46
N MET A 304 -15.70 -17.96 -1.30
CA MET A 304 -14.94 -16.84 -1.81
C MET A 304 -15.82 -16.09 -2.82
N PRO A 305 -16.03 -14.77 -2.69
CA PRO A 305 -16.83 -14.02 -3.67
C PRO A 305 -16.29 -14.22 -5.07
N ALA A 306 -17.16 -14.29 -6.09
CA ALA A 306 -16.75 -14.55 -7.49
C ALA A 306 -15.67 -13.56 -7.98
N VAL A 307 -15.74 -12.31 -7.54
CA VAL A 307 -14.71 -11.30 -7.82
C VAL A 307 -13.35 -11.75 -7.29
N ILE A 308 -13.28 -12.29 -6.07
CA ILE A 308 -12.03 -12.73 -5.44
C ILE A 308 -11.58 -14.08 -6.01
N GLN A 309 -12.53 -14.93 -6.41
CA GLN A 309 -12.22 -16.10 -7.21
C GLN A 309 -11.45 -15.72 -8.48
N SER A 310 -11.87 -14.67 -9.20
CA SER A 310 -11.14 -14.22 -10.39
C SER A 310 -9.70 -13.74 -10.10
N VAL A 311 -9.43 -13.23 -8.89
CA VAL A 311 -8.11 -12.76 -8.46
C VAL A 311 -7.12 -13.93 -8.28
N TYR A 312 -7.60 -15.09 -7.85
CA TYR A 312 -6.77 -16.27 -7.59
C TYR A 312 -6.88 -17.36 -8.69
N ASN A 313 -8.00 -17.48 -9.37
CA ASN A 313 -8.28 -18.50 -10.39
C ASN A 313 -7.92 -18.02 -11.80
N SER A 314 -6.64 -17.79 -12.05
CA SER A 314 -6.10 -17.85 -13.41
C SER A 314 -5.38 -19.18 -13.60
N SER A 315 -6.18 -20.25 -13.80
CA SER A 315 -5.66 -21.52 -14.28
C SER A 315 -4.94 -21.28 -15.61
N PHE A 316 -3.63 -21.48 -15.62
CA PHE A 316 -2.80 -21.37 -16.82
C PHE A 316 -2.89 -22.70 -17.56
N ASP A 317 -3.64 -22.77 -18.67
CA ASP A 317 -3.60 -23.95 -19.53
C ASP A 317 -2.35 -23.88 -20.44
N LEU A 318 -1.24 -24.43 -19.94
CA LEU A 318 0.06 -24.50 -20.63
C LEU A 318 0.05 -25.38 -21.90
N SER A 319 -1.05 -26.07 -22.22
CA SER A 319 -1.13 -26.92 -23.41
C SER A 319 -1.14 -26.11 -24.71
N SER A 320 -1.61 -24.86 -24.69
CA SER A 320 -1.80 -24.04 -25.89
C SER A 320 -0.54 -23.28 -26.37
N GLU A 321 0.46 -23.06 -25.51
CA GLU A 321 1.73 -22.39 -25.89
C GLU A 321 2.74 -23.32 -26.58
N ARG A 322 2.59 -24.65 -26.46
CA ARG A 322 3.49 -25.60 -27.15
C ARG A 322 3.44 -25.46 -28.68
N ALA A 323 2.38 -24.90 -29.23
CA ALA A 323 2.25 -24.68 -30.68
C ALA A 323 2.94 -23.40 -31.18
N SER A 324 3.25 -22.43 -30.29
CA SER A 324 3.70 -21.08 -30.68
C SER A 324 5.19 -20.83 -30.37
N SER A 325 5.75 -21.55 -29.40
CA SER A 325 7.10 -21.27 -28.85
C SER A 325 8.26 -21.96 -29.59
N SER A 326 7.98 -22.77 -30.63
CA SER A 326 9.02 -23.45 -31.42
C SER A 326 9.77 -22.57 -32.43
N LYS A 327 9.45 -21.26 -32.51
CA LYS A 327 10.08 -20.33 -33.47
C LYS A 327 10.80 -19.12 -32.88
N LEU A 328 10.93 -19.00 -31.56
CA LEU A 328 11.42 -17.77 -30.92
C LEU A 328 12.69 -17.95 -30.08
N VAL A 329 13.69 -18.68 -30.58
CA VAL A 329 15.08 -18.49 -30.16
C VAL A 329 16.01 -18.74 -31.34
N ARG A 330 16.35 -17.67 -32.08
CA ARG A 330 17.64 -17.49 -32.77
C ARG A 330 17.78 -16.03 -33.21
N GLY A 331 18.70 -15.32 -32.55
CA GLY A 331 19.39 -14.13 -33.08
C GLY A 331 18.64 -12.80 -33.02
N CYS A 332 19.36 -11.75 -32.62
CA CYS A 332 19.04 -10.36 -32.91
C CYS A 332 18.51 -10.16 -34.34
N HIS A 333 17.40 -9.43 -34.50
CA HIS A 333 17.35 -8.16 -35.24
C HIS A 333 15.93 -7.58 -35.33
N ILE A 334 15.93 -6.27 -35.59
CA ILE A 334 14.84 -5.30 -35.70
C ILE A 334 13.79 -5.73 -36.75
N GLY A 335 12.51 -5.43 -36.46
CA GLY A 335 11.57 -5.03 -37.51
C GLY A 335 10.34 -5.91 -37.75
N SER A 336 9.22 -5.21 -37.93
CA SER A 336 7.91 -5.61 -38.47
C SER A 336 6.98 -6.49 -37.60
N ARG A 337 5.83 -5.88 -37.26
CA ARG A 337 4.61 -6.58 -36.84
C ARG A 337 4.20 -7.61 -37.90
N PRO A 338 3.52 -8.69 -37.48
CA PRO A 338 2.23 -8.94 -38.10
C PRO A 338 1.13 -9.24 -37.07
N SER A 339 -0.06 -8.75 -37.43
CA SER A 339 -1.36 -9.07 -36.86
C SER A 339 -1.70 -10.56 -37.05
N THR A 340 -2.00 -11.29 -35.97
CA THR A 340 -2.93 -12.43 -36.06
C THR A 340 -3.65 -12.65 -34.74
N GLN A 341 -4.97 -12.74 -34.83
CA GLN A 341 -5.92 -13.00 -33.76
C GLN A 341 -5.60 -14.31 -33.04
N LEU A 342 -5.39 -14.28 -31.72
CA LEU A 342 -5.35 -15.47 -30.88
C LEU A 342 -6.21 -15.25 -29.62
N PHE A 343 -7.35 -15.92 -29.62
CA PHE A 343 -8.30 -16.05 -28.53
C PHE A 343 -7.60 -16.63 -27.28
N THR A 344 -7.16 -15.79 -26.35
CA THR A 344 -6.83 -16.20 -24.98
C THR A 344 -8.09 -16.08 -24.14
N ARG A 345 -8.71 -17.21 -23.87
CA ARG A 345 -9.97 -17.34 -23.13
C ARG A 345 -9.67 -17.28 -21.64
N PHE A 346 -9.44 -16.07 -21.12
CA PHE A 346 -9.28 -15.82 -19.68
C PHE A 346 -10.58 -16.17 -18.92
N GLN A 347 -10.64 -17.34 -18.28
CA GLN A 347 -11.82 -17.78 -17.52
C GLN A 347 -12.14 -16.87 -16.32
N GLY A 348 -11.13 -16.32 -15.64
CA GLY A 348 -11.33 -15.36 -14.54
C GLY A 348 -11.97 -14.03 -14.98
N TYR A 349 -11.61 -13.54 -16.18
CA TYR A 349 -12.22 -12.32 -16.75
C TYR A 349 -13.66 -12.56 -17.23
N ARG A 350 -13.96 -13.80 -17.66
CA ARG A 350 -15.29 -14.18 -18.11
C ARG A 350 -16.30 -14.29 -16.97
N LEU A 351 -15.88 -14.73 -15.77
CA LEU A 351 -16.74 -14.74 -14.58
C LEU A 351 -17.15 -13.33 -14.12
N CYS A 352 -16.28 -12.33 -14.28
CA CYS A 352 -16.62 -10.93 -14.01
C CYS A 352 -17.64 -10.38 -15.03
N GLU A 353 -17.51 -10.71 -16.32
CA GLU A 353 -18.49 -10.35 -17.35
C GLU A 353 -19.83 -11.11 -17.18
N GLU A 354 -19.80 -12.40 -16.81
CA GLU A 354 -20.99 -13.23 -16.54
C GLU A 354 -21.73 -12.79 -15.26
N ALA A 355 -21.03 -12.21 -14.28
CA ALA A 355 -21.61 -11.57 -13.10
C ALA A 355 -22.10 -10.13 -13.35
N GLY A 356 -22.00 -9.61 -14.58
CA GLY A 356 -22.39 -8.25 -14.94
C GLY A 356 -21.47 -7.15 -14.40
N LEU A 357 -20.29 -7.50 -13.88
CA LEU A 357 -19.32 -6.58 -13.30
C LEU A 357 -18.32 -6.16 -14.38
N GLY A 358 -18.45 -4.94 -14.90
CA GLY A 358 -17.56 -4.39 -15.91
C GLY A 358 -16.07 -4.42 -15.51
N LYS A 359 -15.18 -4.29 -16.50
CA LYS A 359 -13.70 -4.37 -16.37
C LYS A 359 -13.06 -3.36 -15.38
N ASP A 360 -13.83 -2.44 -14.80
CA ASP A 360 -13.36 -1.37 -13.91
C ASP A 360 -14.14 -1.26 -12.58
N VAL A 361 -14.89 -2.30 -12.19
CA VAL A 361 -15.66 -2.27 -10.94
C VAL A 361 -14.74 -2.34 -9.72
N VAL A 362 -14.96 -1.44 -8.77
CA VAL A 362 -14.23 -1.38 -7.50
C VAL A 362 -14.81 -2.41 -6.53
N THR A 363 -13.97 -3.16 -5.83
CA THR A 363 -14.42 -4.05 -4.74
C THR A 363 -13.98 -3.49 -3.40
N VAL A 364 -14.94 -3.28 -2.50
CA VAL A 364 -14.70 -2.74 -1.16
C VAL A 364 -15.01 -3.82 -0.14
N PHE A 365 -13.99 -4.22 0.62
CA PHE A 365 -14.16 -5.10 1.77
C PHE A 365 -14.52 -4.27 2.99
N VAL A 366 -15.70 -4.47 3.53
CA VAL A 366 -16.25 -3.65 4.63
C VAL A 366 -16.47 -4.49 5.88
N LYS A 367 -16.56 -3.83 7.05
CA LYS A 367 -17.00 -4.52 8.27
C LYS A 367 -18.45 -4.96 8.09
N ARG A 368 -18.73 -6.25 8.33
CA ARG A 368 -20.09 -6.75 8.40
C ARG A 368 -20.87 -6.07 9.55
N PRO A 369 -22.04 -5.47 9.31
CA PRO A 369 -22.88 -4.93 10.38
C PRO A 369 -23.44 -6.06 11.26
N ALA A 370 -23.66 -5.78 12.55
CA ALA A 370 -24.10 -6.78 13.51
C ALA A 370 -25.53 -7.28 13.21
N SER A 371 -26.39 -6.38 12.73
CA SER A 371 -27.75 -6.65 12.28
C SER A 371 -27.84 -7.51 11.01
N GLY A 372 -26.74 -7.68 10.27
CA GLY A 372 -26.76 -8.24 8.91
C GLY A 372 -27.36 -7.29 7.87
N GLY A 373 -27.55 -6.01 8.21
CA GLY A 373 -28.02 -4.96 7.31
C GLY A 373 -27.08 -4.69 6.13
N ARG A 374 -27.50 -3.81 5.23
CA ARG A 374 -26.73 -3.50 4.00
C ARG A 374 -25.50 -2.63 4.25
N ASN A 375 -25.58 -1.70 5.21
CA ASN A 375 -24.59 -0.65 5.38
C ASN A 375 -23.75 -0.88 6.64
N THR A 376 -22.45 -0.69 6.49
CA THR A 376 -21.45 -0.90 7.54
C THR A 376 -21.48 0.22 8.59
N ASP A 377 -21.43 -0.14 9.87
CA ASP A 377 -21.29 0.79 11.00
C ASP A 377 -19.86 1.33 11.16
N CYS A 378 -18.90 0.81 10.39
CA CYS A 378 -17.51 1.23 10.45
C CYS A 378 -17.31 2.59 9.75
N PRO A 379 -16.92 3.66 10.48
CA PRO A 379 -16.77 4.99 9.89
C PRO A 379 -15.68 5.04 8.81
N PHE A 380 -14.64 4.21 8.94
CA PHE A 380 -13.59 4.12 7.93
C PHE A 380 -14.10 3.54 6.61
N SER A 381 -15.00 2.55 6.68
CA SER A 381 -15.60 1.90 5.52
C SER A 381 -16.63 2.81 4.88
N GLN A 382 -17.54 3.38 5.68
CA GLN A 382 -18.54 4.34 5.23
C GLN A 382 -17.92 5.51 4.47
N LYS A 383 -16.78 6.03 4.96
CA LYS A 383 -16.03 7.09 4.28
C LYS A 383 -15.65 6.73 2.83
N VAL A 384 -15.16 5.50 2.60
CA VAL A 384 -14.79 5.05 1.25
C VAL A 384 -16.03 4.91 0.37
N LEU A 385 -17.12 4.36 0.92
CA LEU A 385 -18.38 4.22 0.19
C LEU A 385 -18.97 5.57 -0.22
N ILE A 386 -19.04 6.55 0.71
CA ILE A 386 -19.50 7.91 0.38
C ILE A 386 -18.63 8.50 -0.74
N SER A 387 -17.29 8.35 -0.67
CA SER A 387 -16.40 8.86 -1.71
C SER A 387 -16.67 8.24 -3.08
N LEU A 388 -16.95 6.93 -3.15
CA LEU A 388 -17.31 6.25 -4.39
C LEU A 388 -18.67 6.72 -4.93
N GLU A 389 -19.67 6.88 -4.05
CA GLU A 389 -21.00 7.40 -4.40
C GLU A 389 -20.94 8.85 -4.92
N GLU A 390 -20.19 9.73 -4.25
CA GLU A 390 -19.98 11.12 -4.66
C GLU A 390 -19.38 11.22 -6.06
N ASN A 391 -18.42 10.35 -6.36
CA ASN A 391 -17.74 10.29 -7.64
C ASN A 391 -18.47 9.41 -8.67
N ARG A 392 -19.62 8.81 -8.30
CA ARG A 392 -20.42 7.89 -9.14
C ARG A 392 -19.60 6.75 -9.72
N ILE A 393 -18.67 6.22 -8.93
CA ILE A 393 -17.81 5.11 -9.32
C ILE A 393 -18.53 3.80 -8.99
N PRO A 394 -18.78 2.91 -9.95
CA PRO A 394 -19.42 1.63 -9.68
C PRO A 394 -18.57 0.75 -8.75
N TYR A 395 -19.18 0.24 -7.70
CA TYR A 395 -18.52 -0.64 -6.75
C TYR A 395 -19.43 -1.77 -6.26
N VAL A 396 -18.80 -2.81 -5.72
CA VAL A 396 -19.43 -3.87 -4.96
C VAL A 396 -18.82 -3.95 -3.57
N THR A 397 -19.64 -4.27 -2.57
CA THR A 397 -19.17 -4.52 -1.20
C THR A 397 -19.05 -6.02 -0.94
N SER A 398 -18.04 -6.39 -0.15
CA SER A 398 -17.91 -7.72 0.41
C SER A 398 -17.77 -7.61 1.92
N ASP A 399 -18.69 -8.24 2.64
CA ASP A 399 -18.73 -8.16 4.09
C ASP A 399 -17.69 -9.08 4.73
N ILE A 400 -16.86 -8.49 5.58
CA ILE A 400 -15.88 -9.18 6.40
C ILE A 400 -16.37 -9.21 7.84
N ASP A 401 -16.62 -10.42 8.33
CA ASP A 401 -16.81 -10.66 9.76
C ASP A 401 -15.48 -10.46 10.49
N LEU A 402 -15.42 -9.49 11.40
CA LEU A 402 -14.20 -9.17 12.14
C LEU A 402 -13.90 -10.17 13.27
N HIS A 403 -14.90 -10.92 13.74
CA HIS A 403 -14.74 -11.98 14.72
C HIS A 403 -14.28 -13.28 14.06
N ARG A 404 -14.65 -13.49 12.79
CA ARG A 404 -14.32 -14.69 12.00
C ARG A 404 -13.89 -14.30 10.59
N LYS A 405 -12.70 -13.72 10.49
CA LYS A 405 -12.16 -13.25 9.21
C LYS A 405 -11.93 -14.43 8.27
N PRO A 406 -12.45 -14.40 7.03
CA PRO A 406 -12.24 -15.49 6.11
C PRO A 406 -10.77 -15.57 5.70
N TRP A 407 -10.27 -16.80 5.57
CA TRP A 407 -8.87 -17.06 5.29
C TRP A 407 -8.41 -16.41 3.96
N TRP A 408 -9.26 -16.40 2.94
CA TRP A 408 -8.97 -15.77 1.63
C TRP A 408 -8.75 -14.27 1.78
N TYR A 409 -9.43 -13.63 2.74
CA TYR A 409 -9.27 -12.21 3.00
C TYR A 409 -7.94 -11.93 3.70
N LEU A 410 -7.52 -12.80 4.62
CA LEU A 410 -6.23 -12.66 5.30
C LEU A 410 -5.05 -12.93 4.36
N GLN A 411 -5.25 -13.75 3.33
CA GLN A 411 -4.26 -13.93 2.27
C GLN A 411 -4.18 -12.70 1.34
N LEU A 412 -5.31 -12.07 1.03
CA LEU A 412 -5.36 -10.85 0.23
C LEU A 412 -4.83 -9.65 1.02
N ASN A 413 -5.42 -9.38 2.18
CA ASN A 413 -5.10 -8.33 3.13
C ASN A 413 -4.59 -8.92 4.47
N PRO A 414 -3.27 -9.06 4.63
CA PRO A 414 -2.62 -9.64 5.79
C PRO A 414 -2.90 -8.90 7.09
N ALA A 415 -3.05 -7.58 7.00
CA ALA A 415 -3.36 -6.75 8.16
C ALA A 415 -4.77 -7.03 8.71
N GLY A 416 -5.62 -7.68 7.91
CA GLY A 416 -7.02 -7.99 8.24
C GLY A 416 -7.83 -6.75 8.61
N LYS A 417 -7.38 -5.56 8.19
CA LYS A 417 -8.05 -4.28 8.46
C LYS A 417 -9.20 -4.10 7.50
N VAL A 418 -10.23 -3.36 7.90
CA VAL A 418 -11.28 -2.89 7.00
C VAL A 418 -11.46 -1.38 7.16
N PRO A 419 -11.76 -0.63 6.09
CA PRO A 419 -11.95 -1.15 4.73
C PRO A 419 -10.63 -1.53 4.06
N ALA A 420 -10.73 -2.43 3.09
CA ALA A 420 -9.72 -2.57 2.06
C ALA A 420 -10.41 -2.43 0.69
N VAL A 421 -9.69 -1.89 -0.29
CA VAL A 421 -10.21 -1.70 -1.64
C VAL A 421 -9.34 -2.47 -2.61
N TYR A 422 -9.96 -3.27 -3.46
CA TYR A 422 -9.31 -3.89 -4.60
C TYR A 422 -9.77 -3.24 -5.89
N HIS A 423 -8.83 -2.66 -6.64
CA HIS A 423 -9.10 -1.99 -7.91
C HIS A 423 -7.88 -2.12 -8.84
N LYS A 424 -8.11 -2.45 -10.11
CA LYS A 424 -7.06 -2.58 -11.15
C LYS A 424 -5.87 -3.46 -10.74
N GLY A 425 -6.12 -4.51 -9.97
CA GLY A 425 -5.06 -5.43 -9.51
C GLY A 425 -4.29 -4.95 -8.28
N ILE A 426 -4.60 -3.77 -7.74
CA ILE A 426 -3.95 -3.17 -6.58
C ILE A 426 -4.87 -3.29 -5.37
N LEU A 427 -4.31 -3.71 -4.23
CA LEU A 427 -4.97 -3.66 -2.93
C LEU A 427 -4.57 -2.39 -2.16
N ILE A 428 -5.56 -1.61 -1.73
CA ILE A 428 -5.41 -0.41 -0.90
C ILE A 428 -6.05 -0.68 0.46
N ASP A 429 -5.25 -0.81 1.51
CA ASP A 429 -5.68 -1.16 2.87
C ASP A 429 -5.72 0.04 3.85
N ASP A 430 -5.47 1.25 3.34
CA ASP A 430 -5.64 2.51 4.05
C ASP A 430 -6.83 3.30 3.52
N SER A 431 -7.83 3.51 4.39
CA SER A 431 -9.08 4.19 4.03
C SER A 431 -8.88 5.64 3.54
N GLN A 432 -7.86 6.36 4.03
CA GLN A 432 -7.61 7.73 3.60
C GLN A 432 -6.97 7.77 2.20
N THR A 433 -6.04 6.86 1.95
CA THR A 433 -5.45 6.63 0.63
C THR A 433 -6.50 6.20 -0.37
N ALA A 434 -7.44 5.32 0.02
CA ALA A 434 -8.55 4.90 -0.84
C ALA A 434 -9.45 6.08 -1.24
N VAL A 435 -9.84 6.95 -0.29
CA VAL A 435 -10.60 8.17 -0.64
C VAL A 435 -9.79 9.06 -1.58
N SER A 436 -8.52 9.34 -1.26
CA SER A 436 -7.67 10.16 -2.14
C SER A 436 -7.57 9.56 -3.55
N TYR A 437 -7.50 8.23 -3.66
CA TYR A 437 -7.39 7.51 -4.91
C TYR A 437 -8.60 7.72 -5.84
N PHE A 438 -9.80 7.78 -5.29
CA PHE A 438 -11.03 7.96 -6.09
C PHE A 438 -11.48 9.41 -6.25
N ASP A 439 -11.11 10.28 -5.33
CA ASP A 439 -11.56 11.67 -5.32
C ASP A 439 -10.93 12.52 -6.43
N GLY A 440 -9.81 12.08 -7.04
CA GLY A 440 -9.10 12.79 -8.13
C GLY A 440 -8.51 14.17 -7.75
N CYS A 441 -9.02 14.80 -6.70
CA CYS A 441 -8.64 16.09 -6.13
C CYS A 441 -7.44 15.97 -5.17
N ALA A 442 -6.38 15.26 -5.60
CA ALA A 442 -5.12 15.27 -4.86
C ALA A 442 -4.49 16.68 -4.81
N ARG A 443 -4.74 17.49 -5.86
CA ARG A 443 -4.14 18.83 -6.01
C ARG A 443 -4.83 19.95 -5.22
N GLU A 444 -6.12 19.86 -4.93
CA GLU A 444 -6.83 20.91 -4.17
C GLU A 444 -6.55 20.84 -2.66
N ARG A 445 -5.87 19.77 -2.20
CA ARG A 445 -5.74 19.42 -0.78
C ARG A 445 -4.50 19.98 -0.07
N GLU A 446 -3.53 20.55 -0.78
CA GLU A 446 -2.30 21.10 -0.19
C GLU A 446 -2.41 22.57 0.24
N GLN A 447 -3.56 23.21 0.02
CA GLN A 447 -3.82 24.60 0.43
C GLN A 447 -4.79 24.72 1.62
N MET A 448 -5.04 23.64 2.36
CA MET A 448 -5.89 23.68 3.55
C MET A 448 -5.05 23.66 4.84
N ASN A 449 -5.51 24.41 5.85
CA ASN A 449 -4.86 24.64 7.15
C ASN A 449 -4.21 23.39 7.80
N GLU A 450 -2.88 23.34 7.85
CA GLU A 450 -2.11 22.23 8.45
C GLU A 450 -2.54 21.90 9.90
N ALA A 451 -3.10 22.89 10.62
CA ALA A 451 -3.53 22.75 12.01
C ALA A 451 -4.61 21.68 12.25
N TRP A 452 -5.46 21.38 11.26
CA TRP A 452 -6.50 20.34 11.33
C TRP A 452 -6.32 19.21 10.31
N PHE A 453 -5.62 19.48 9.21
CA PHE A 453 -5.56 18.55 8.09
C PHE A 453 -4.26 17.73 8.04
N GLY A 454 -3.37 17.94 9.02
CA GLY A 454 -2.16 17.13 9.19
C GLY A 454 -2.44 15.66 9.55
N PRO A 455 -1.52 14.72 9.24
CA PRO A 455 -1.68 13.28 9.45
C PRO A 455 -2.07 12.88 10.89
N LYS A 456 -1.63 13.66 11.88
CA LYS A 456 -1.87 13.41 13.31
C LYS A 456 -3.33 13.64 13.75
N LYS A 457 -4.11 14.45 13.03
CA LYS A 457 -5.50 14.80 13.40
C LYS A 457 -6.58 14.17 12.51
N ASN A 458 -6.20 13.29 11.59
CA ASN A 458 -7.12 12.65 10.63
C ASN A 458 -8.33 11.95 11.28
N HIS A 459 -8.18 11.48 12.53
CA HIS A 459 -9.19 10.72 13.27
C HIS A 459 -9.47 11.28 14.67
N GLU A 460 -9.18 12.55 14.90
CA GLU A 460 -9.16 13.12 16.26
C GLU A 460 -10.50 12.96 16.99
N VAL A 461 -11.63 13.22 16.33
CA VAL A 461 -12.97 13.08 16.93
C VAL A 461 -13.23 11.64 17.35
N ALA A 462 -12.99 10.67 16.46
CA ALA A 462 -13.18 9.25 16.77
C ALA A 462 -12.19 8.75 17.86
N LEU A 463 -10.97 9.28 17.88
CA LEU A 463 -9.97 8.96 18.92
C LEU A 463 -10.39 9.49 20.29
N GLN A 464 -10.83 10.74 20.37
CA GLN A 464 -11.32 11.35 21.62
C GLN A 464 -12.59 10.63 22.12
N PHE A 465 -13.49 10.24 21.21
CA PHE A 465 -14.65 9.43 21.58
C PHE A 465 -14.25 8.04 22.09
N SER A 466 -13.32 7.35 21.41
CA SER A 466 -12.79 6.07 21.91
C SER A 466 -12.11 6.23 23.27
N ARG A 467 -11.38 7.33 23.51
CA ARG A 467 -10.74 7.60 24.80
C ARG A 467 -11.79 7.80 25.89
N LEU A 468 -12.83 8.59 25.63
CA LEU A 468 -13.94 8.80 26.57
C LEU A 468 -14.59 7.47 26.98
N LEU A 469 -14.88 6.58 26.02
CA LEU A 469 -15.52 5.30 26.30
C LEU A 469 -14.61 4.33 27.08
N LYS A 470 -13.29 4.45 26.91
CA LYS A 470 -12.28 3.62 27.60
C LYS A 470 -11.80 4.21 28.92
N ALA A 471 -12.06 5.50 29.18
CA ALA A 471 -11.54 6.22 30.34
C ALA A 471 -12.12 5.68 31.67
N PRO A 472 -11.27 5.45 32.70
CA PRO A 472 -11.73 5.16 34.05
C PRO A 472 -12.67 6.26 34.58
N ALA A 473 -13.52 5.91 35.55
CA ALA A 473 -14.55 6.83 36.07
C ALA A 473 -13.99 8.21 36.48
N ALA A 474 -12.80 8.25 37.09
CA ALA A 474 -12.13 9.48 37.51
C ALA A 474 -11.71 10.41 36.35
N GLU A 475 -11.43 9.85 35.16
CA GLU A 475 -10.94 10.59 33.99
C GLU A 475 -12.03 10.92 32.97
N ARG A 476 -13.20 10.27 33.07
CA ARG A 476 -14.30 10.42 32.09
C ARG A 476 -14.71 11.88 31.88
N SER A 477 -14.81 12.68 32.94
CA SER A 477 -15.18 14.10 32.84
C SER A 477 -14.16 14.89 32.01
N HIS A 478 -12.86 14.63 32.22
CA HIS A 478 -11.80 15.27 31.46
C HIS A 478 -11.80 14.82 29.99
N CYS A 479 -11.93 13.52 29.71
CA CYS A 479 -12.04 13.02 28.34
C CYS A 479 -13.28 13.59 27.62
N LYS A 480 -14.40 13.75 28.34
CA LYS A 480 -15.62 14.36 27.81
C LYS A 480 -15.40 15.81 27.43
N GLN A 481 -14.73 16.59 28.29
CA GLN A 481 -14.36 17.98 28.01
C GLN A 481 -13.42 18.10 26.80
N ASN A 482 -12.45 17.20 26.66
CA ASN A 482 -11.54 17.19 25.50
C ASN A 482 -12.28 16.93 24.18
N LEU A 483 -13.24 16.00 24.17
CA LEU A 483 -14.08 15.77 22.99
C LEU A 483 -14.98 16.98 22.68
N ILE A 484 -15.57 17.61 23.70
CA ILE A 484 -16.36 18.83 23.53
C ILE A 484 -15.50 19.96 22.96
N ALA A 485 -14.30 20.20 23.51
CA ALA A 485 -13.37 21.20 22.99
C ALA A 485 -12.97 20.92 21.53
N CYS A 486 -12.79 19.65 21.16
CA CYS A 486 -12.55 19.24 19.78
C CYS A 486 -13.73 19.62 18.86
N LEU A 487 -14.98 19.38 19.28
CA LEU A 487 -16.18 19.74 18.53
C LEU A 487 -16.37 21.26 18.41
N LEU A 488 -16.13 22.02 19.48
CA LEU A 488 -16.22 23.48 19.46
C LEU A 488 -15.19 24.11 18.53
N SER A 489 -13.97 23.58 18.49
CA SER A 489 -12.97 24.08 17.55
C SER A 489 -13.30 23.74 16.09
N LEU A 490 -13.98 22.62 15.81
CA LEU A 490 -14.51 22.32 14.48
C LEU A 490 -15.68 23.24 14.11
N GLU A 491 -16.52 23.60 15.08
CA GLU A 491 -17.61 24.55 14.89
C GLU A 491 -17.08 25.93 14.47
N ASP A 492 -16.02 26.42 15.12
CA ASP A 492 -15.37 27.68 14.74
C ASP A 492 -14.75 27.62 13.33
N GLU A 493 -14.08 26.52 12.98
CA GLU A 493 -13.52 26.33 11.64
C GLU A 493 -14.61 26.27 10.56
N LEU A 494 -15.73 25.58 10.83
CA LEU A 494 -16.82 25.49 9.87
C LEU A 494 -17.50 26.84 9.67
N ARG A 495 -17.66 27.63 10.74
CA ARG A 495 -18.23 28.99 10.68
C ARG A 495 -17.38 29.93 9.83
N SER A 496 -16.05 29.81 9.90
CA SER A 496 -15.14 30.63 9.09
C SER A 496 -15.03 30.15 7.64
N THR A 497 -15.22 28.85 7.40
CA THR A 497 -14.95 28.23 6.08
C THR A 497 -16.19 28.09 5.18
N GLY A 498 -17.38 27.96 5.77
CA GLY A 498 -18.58 27.26 5.26
C GLY A 498 -19.06 27.47 3.80
N PRO A 499 -20.14 26.78 3.38
CA PRO A 499 -21.06 25.92 4.14
C PRO A 499 -20.59 24.47 4.41
N PHE A 500 -19.43 24.08 3.90
CA PHE A 500 -18.75 22.81 4.14
C PHE A 500 -17.36 23.07 4.71
N PHE A 501 -16.73 22.06 5.33
CA PHE A 501 -15.32 22.15 5.70
C PHE A 501 -14.42 22.27 4.48
N GLY A 502 -14.87 21.77 3.31
CA GLY A 502 -14.27 22.04 2.00
C GLY A 502 -14.57 23.43 1.41
N GLY A 503 -15.23 24.32 2.16
CA GLY A 503 -15.70 25.61 1.67
C GLY A 503 -17.04 25.50 0.95
N LYS A 504 -17.07 25.85 -0.34
CA LYS A 504 -18.32 25.93 -1.12
C LYS A 504 -18.91 24.57 -1.52
N LYS A 505 -18.08 23.52 -1.58
CA LYS A 505 -18.48 22.18 -2.03
C LYS A 505 -18.02 21.15 -1.01
N VAL A 506 -18.73 20.02 -0.99
CA VAL A 506 -18.29 18.83 -0.26
C VAL A 506 -16.96 18.36 -0.79
N SER A 507 -16.09 17.96 0.12
CA SER A 507 -14.77 17.45 -0.17
C SER A 507 -14.46 16.23 0.72
N SER A 508 -13.31 15.60 0.50
CA SER A 508 -12.87 14.48 1.34
C SER A 508 -12.80 14.78 2.84
N ILE A 509 -12.60 16.05 3.24
CA ILE A 509 -12.59 16.44 4.66
C ILE A 509 -14.00 16.33 5.25
N ASP A 510 -15.01 16.77 4.50
CA ASP A 510 -16.41 16.67 4.91
C ASP A 510 -16.80 15.21 5.11
N ILE A 511 -16.47 14.34 4.15
CA ILE A 511 -16.75 12.90 4.24
C ILE A 511 -16.08 12.29 5.48
N ARG A 512 -14.82 12.66 5.74
CA ARG A 512 -14.04 12.16 6.88
C ARG A 512 -14.59 12.62 8.22
N LEU A 513 -14.98 13.89 8.35
CA LEU A 513 -15.52 14.42 9.62
C LEU A 513 -16.95 13.93 9.84
N PHE A 514 -17.75 13.86 8.77
CA PHE A 514 -19.15 13.44 8.83
C PHE A 514 -19.27 12.05 9.44
N THR A 515 -18.49 11.10 8.90
CA THR A 515 -18.49 9.71 9.39
C THR A 515 -18.04 9.58 10.85
N GLN A 516 -17.21 10.50 11.36
CA GLN A 516 -16.78 10.48 12.77
C GLN A 516 -17.80 11.14 13.71
N ILE A 517 -18.34 12.29 13.31
CA ILE A 517 -19.32 13.04 14.11
C ILE A 517 -20.65 12.26 14.17
N LEU A 518 -21.04 11.57 13.10
CA LEU A 518 -22.20 10.67 13.08
C LEU A 518 -22.12 9.62 14.21
N GLN A 519 -20.95 9.02 14.41
CA GLN A 519 -20.73 8.01 15.45
C GLN A 519 -20.91 8.59 16.84
N VAL A 520 -20.35 9.77 17.11
CA VAL A 520 -20.50 10.48 18.40
C VAL A 520 -21.96 10.85 18.63
N LYS A 521 -22.65 11.37 17.61
CA LYS A 521 -24.04 11.80 17.71
C LYS A 521 -25.00 10.65 18.02
N ILE A 522 -24.76 9.47 17.45
CA ILE A 522 -25.61 8.28 17.65
C ILE A 522 -25.24 7.51 18.91
N ALA A 523 -23.95 7.19 19.11
CA ALA A 523 -23.51 6.36 20.23
C ALA A 523 -23.23 7.16 21.52
N GLY A 524 -22.95 8.46 21.42
CA GLY A 524 -22.62 9.32 22.56
C GLY A 524 -23.72 9.41 23.62
N PRO A 525 -24.99 9.63 23.26
CA PRO A 525 -26.07 9.71 24.24
C PRO A 525 -26.27 8.41 25.04
N PRO A 526 -26.45 7.22 24.44
CA PRO A 526 -26.67 5.99 25.20
C PRO A 526 -25.41 5.45 25.88
N LEU A 527 -24.21 5.67 25.31
CA LEU A 527 -22.99 5.08 25.85
C LEU A 527 -22.24 5.99 26.83
N ALA A 528 -22.28 7.31 26.65
CA ALA A 528 -21.47 8.25 27.43
C ALA A 528 -22.26 9.42 28.05
N SER A 529 -23.60 9.41 27.96
CA SER A 529 -24.44 10.55 28.35
C SER A 529 -23.92 11.87 27.76
N LEU A 530 -23.43 11.80 26.52
CA LEU A 530 -22.85 12.92 25.78
C LEU A 530 -23.83 13.33 24.70
N GLN A 531 -24.35 14.54 24.81
CA GLN A 531 -25.10 15.20 23.75
C GLN A 531 -24.16 16.13 22.97
N MET A 532 -24.50 16.43 21.72
CA MET A 532 -23.82 17.48 20.97
C MET A 532 -23.97 18.81 21.70
N PRO A 533 -22.90 19.62 21.84
CA PRO A 533 -23.00 20.94 22.46
C PRO A 533 -24.01 21.83 21.72
N THR A 534 -24.77 22.63 22.47
CA THR A 534 -25.79 23.54 21.92
C THR A 534 -25.20 24.63 21.01
N GLU A 535 -23.91 24.93 21.22
CA GLU A 535 -23.12 25.90 20.48
C GLU A 535 -22.71 25.39 19.09
N CYS A 536 -22.76 24.08 18.85
CA CYS A 536 -22.40 23.44 17.58
C CYS A 536 -23.49 23.59 16.49
N VAL A 537 -24.02 24.79 16.33
CA VAL A 537 -25.13 25.09 15.40
C VAL A 537 -24.70 24.89 13.94
N SER A 538 -23.52 25.36 13.56
CA SER A 538 -23.02 25.22 12.18
C SER A 538 -22.77 23.76 11.83
N ILE A 539 -22.22 22.98 12.77
CA ILE A 539 -22.05 21.52 12.62
C ILE A 539 -23.40 20.84 12.44
N GLU A 540 -24.42 21.19 13.22
CA GLU A 540 -25.77 20.61 13.09
C GLU A 540 -26.39 20.89 11.72
N GLU A 541 -26.30 22.13 11.25
CA GLU A 541 -26.74 22.48 9.89
C GLU A 541 -25.95 21.75 8.81
N TRP A 542 -24.63 21.66 8.96
CA TRP A 542 -23.76 20.94 8.02
C TRP A 542 -24.04 19.44 8.01
N MET A 543 -24.29 18.81 9.17
CA MET A 543 -24.74 17.42 9.27
C MET A 543 -26.06 17.22 8.52
N SER A 544 -27.02 18.16 8.66
CA SER A 544 -28.27 18.13 7.91
C SER A 544 -28.03 18.21 6.39
N ARG A 545 -27.16 19.13 5.94
CA ARG A 545 -26.74 19.23 4.53
C ARG A 545 -26.10 17.92 4.05
N MET A 546 -25.20 17.32 4.82
CA MET A 546 -24.56 16.05 4.50
C MET A 546 -25.57 14.89 4.43
N CYS A 547 -26.45 14.75 5.42
CA CYS A 547 -27.52 13.74 5.45
C CYS A 547 -28.52 13.88 4.31
N SER A 548 -28.68 15.08 3.73
CA SER A 548 -29.55 15.29 2.58
C SER A 548 -29.00 14.68 1.28
N ARG A 549 -27.67 14.43 1.21
CA ARG A 549 -26.99 13.94 0.02
C ARG A 549 -27.32 12.49 -0.26
N GLN A 550 -27.46 12.16 -1.55
CA GLN A 550 -27.80 10.81 -1.97
C GLN A 550 -26.71 9.80 -1.60
N SER A 551 -25.45 10.18 -1.71
CA SER A 551 -24.27 9.38 -1.31
C SER A 551 -24.30 8.97 0.16
N VAL A 552 -24.65 9.89 1.05
CA VAL A 552 -24.75 9.67 2.49
C VAL A 552 -25.98 8.82 2.81
N LYS A 553 -27.13 9.10 2.18
CA LYS A 553 -28.35 8.29 2.33
C LYS A 553 -28.13 6.84 1.89
N ALA A 554 -27.44 6.63 0.77
CA ALA A 554 -27.15 5.30 0.23
C ALA A 554 -26.28 4.45 1.16
N THR A 555 -25.44 5.10 1.98
CA THR A 555 -24.41 4.46 2.82
C THR A 555 -24.65 4.63 4.31
N MET A 556 -25.83 5.12 4.72
CA MET A 556 -26.17 5.34 6.13
C MET A 556 -26.34 3.99 6.85
N PRO A 557 -25.60 3.72 7.92
CA PRO A 557 -25.80 2.52 8.75
C PRO A 557 -27.04 2.65 9.64
N GLU A 558 -27.52 1.52 10.13
CA GLU A 558 -28.54 1.51 11.17
C GLU A 558 -27.97 2.08 12.48
N ALA A 559 -28.78 2.88 13.18
CA ALA A 559 -28.34 3.53 14.41
C ALA A 559 -27.94 2.51 15.49
N GLN A 560 -28.66 1.38 15.56
CA GLN A 560 -28.37 0.32 16.52
C GLN A 560 -27.01 -0.35 16.23
N ASP A 561 -26.66 -0.58 14.97
CA ASP A 561 -25.36 -1.16 14.62
C ASP A 561 -24.19 -0.25 15.04
N ILE A 562 -24.37 1.07 14.96
CA ILE A 562 -23.38 2.02 15.50
C ILE A 562 -23.26 1.86 17.02
N ILE A 563 -24.38 1.83 17.74
CA ILE A 563 -24.37 1.71 19.21
C ILE A 563 -23.69 0.39 19.62
N ASP A 564 -24.08 -0.71 19.00
CA ASP A 564 -23.54 -2.05 19.27
C ASP A 564 -22.04 -2.13 18.92
N GLY A 565 -21.63 -1.48 17.83
CA GLY A 565 -20.22 -1.40 17.41
C GLY A 565 -19.31 -0.75 18.46
N TRP A 566 -19.80 0.22 19.23
CA TRP A 566 -19.08 0.87 20.33
C TRP A 566 -19.31 0.24 21.70
N GLY A 567 -20.39 -0.53 21.87
CA GLY A 567 -20.81 -1.15 23.14
C GLY A 567 -19.71 -1.90 23.91
N PRO A 568 -18.93 -2.80 23.26
CA PRO A 568 -17.86 -3.54 23.93
C PRO A 568 -16.81 -2.66 24.60
N LEU A 569 -16.52 -1.47 24.06
CA LEU A 569 -15.52 -0.56 24.63
C LEU A 569 -15.95 0.03 25.98
N LYS A 570 -17.24 0.18 26.22
CA LYS A 570 -17.80 0.58 27.52
C LYS A 570 -17.78 -0.57 28.52
N GLN A 571 -18.04 -1.80 28.06
CA GLN A 571 -18.14 -2.98 28.92
C GLN A 571 -16.79 -3.46 29.47
N GLN A 572 -15.68 -3.16 28.79
CA GLN A 572 -14.29 -3.41 29.25
C GLN A 572 -13.93 -2.76 30.61
N GLN A 573 -14.86 -2.02 31.23
CA GLN A 573 -14.70 -1.34 32.51
C GLN A 573 -15.49 -1.97 33.65
N THR A 574 -16.30 -2.99 33.37
CA THR A 574 -17.20 -3.63 34.35
C THR A 574 -16.65 -4.98 34.84
N ILE A 575 -15.50 -5.39 34.32
CA ILE A 575 -14.65 -6.52 34.75
C ILE A 575 -13.35 -5.91 35.22
#